data_AF-A0A0F9JWG1-F1
#
_entry.id   AF-A0A0F9JWG1-F1
#
_cell.length_a   1.000
_cell.length_b   1.000
_cell.length_c   1.000
_cell.angle_alpha   90.00
_cell.angle_beta   90.00
_cell.angle_gamma   90.00
#
_symmetry.space_group_name_H-M   'P 1'
#
loop_
_entity.id
_entity.type
_entity.pdbx_description
1 polymer ?
#
loop_
_entity_poly.entity_id
_entity_poly.type
_entity_poly.pdbx_seq_one_letter_code
_entity_poly.pdbx_strand_id
1 'polypeptide(L)'
;RHCVPKPHHDFFYTSLKLYVPPSKLKDVLRISGSINYDGLKHFLTARCGGIGANIATLYLASKVAMGEYTIEEVKRAGLYVSHIRGEAMDHDEMEKELRRMKKTNHHRYAKQLKLPRYPLAFKHC
;
A
#
# COMPACT_ATOMS: atom_id res chain seq x y z
N ARG A 1 4.33 -39.26 -16.04
CA ARG A 1 3.47 -38.50 -15.10
C ARG A 1 4.41 -37.67 -14.21
N HIS A 2 4.44 -36.35 -14.38
CA HIS A 2 5.25 -35.47 -13.52
C HIS A 2 4.46 -35.19 -12.23
N CYS A 3 5.01 -35.56 -11.07
CA CYS A 3 4.43 -35.34 -9.72
C CYS A 3 4.84 -34.00 -9.11
N VAL A 4 5.55 -33.17 -9.89
CA VAL A 4 6.08 -31.87 -9.49
C VAL A 4 5.99 -30.87 -10.66
N PRO A 5 5.82 -29.56 -10.37
CA PRO A 5 5.61 -29.00 -9.03
C PRO A 5 4.20 -29.25 -8.49
N LYS A 6 4.08 -29.32 -7.15
CA LYS A 6 2.79 -29.36 -6.45
C LYS A 6 2.03 -28.04 -6.72
N PRO A 7 0.68 -28.06 -6.80
CA PRO A 7 -0.09 -26.83 -6.89
C PRO A 7 0.30 -25.85 -5.77
N HIS A 8 0.65 -24.63 -6.16
CA HIS A 8 1.02 -23.54 -5.28
C HIS A 8 0.38 -22.25 -5.78
N HIS A 9 0.20 -21.29 -4.86
CA HIS A 9 -0.27 -19.95 -5.21
C HIS A 9 0.92 -19.03 -5.39
N ASP A 10 0.98 -18.39 -6.55
CA ASP A 10 1.92 -17.31 -6.81
C ASP A 10 1.44 -16.01 -6.21
N PHE A 11 2.39 -15.20 -5.74
CA PHE A 11 2.13 -13.88 -5.20
C PHE A 11 3.06 -12.88 -5.84
N PHE A 12 2.49 -11.76 -6.29
CA PHE A 12 3.26 -10.62 -6.75
C PHE A 12 3.51 -9.69 -5.58
N TYR A 13 4.74 -9.18 -5.48
CA TYR A 13 5.10 -8.15 -4.51
C TYR A 13 5.32 -6.84 -5.25
N THR A 14 4.60 -5.81 -4.85
CA THR A 14 4.78 -4.47 -5.39
C THR A 14 5.05 -3.53 -4.24
N SER A 15 6.17 -2.81 -4.30
CA SER A 15 6.63 -1.91 -3.25
C SER A 15 6.68 -0.48 -3.76
N LEU A 16 6.06 0.43 -3.01
CA LEU A 16 6.05 1.86 -3.27
C LEU A 16 6.83 2.58 -2.17
N LYS A 17 7.86 3.36 -2.54
CA LYS A 17 8.49 4.26 -1.56
C LYS A 17 7.50 5.37 -1.23
N LEU A 18 6.91 5.34 -0.04
CA LEU A 18 5.89 6.28 0.42
C LEU A 18 6.05 6.46 1.94
N TYR A 19 6.10 7.70 2.42
CA TYR A 19 6.07 7.95 3.85
C TYR A 19 4.63 7.81 4.36
N VAL A 20 4.41 6.89 5.32
CA VAL A 20 3.14 6.74 6.01
C VAL A 20 3.28 7.40 7.38
N PRO A 21 2.50 8.44 7.70
CA PRO A 21 2.52 9.05 9.03
C PRO A 21 2.20 8.03 10.12
N PRO A 22 2.86 8.08 11.30
CA PRO A 22 2.60 7.16 12.41
C PRO A 22 1.12 7.04 12.80
N SER A 23 0.39 8.16 12.79
CA SER A 23 -1.04 8.22 13.10
C SER A 23 -1.93 7.51 12.08
N LYS A 24 -1.44 7.25 10.86
CA LYS A 24 -2.18 6.59 9.77
C LYS A 24 -1.74 5.16 9.53
N LEU A 25 -0.59 4.73 10.07
CA LEU A 25 -0.04 3.41 9.80
C LEU A 25 -1.01 2.28 10.17
N LYS A 26 -1.64 2.36 11.35
CA LYS A 26 -2.63 1.37 11.79
C LYS A 26 -3.81 1.27 10.82
N ASP A 27 -4.32 2.40 10.34
CA ASP A 27 -5.45 2.43 9.41
C ASP A 27 -5.07 1.85 8.05
N VAL A 28 -3.88 2.16 7.54
CA VAL A 28 -3.35 1.58 6.30
C VAL A 28 -3.25 0.05 6.40
N LEU A 29 -2.71 -0.48 7.50
CA LEU A 29 -2.58 -1.93 7.71
C LEU A 29 -3.94 -2.62 7.92
N ARG A 30 -4.97 -1.90 8.37
CA ARG A 30 -6.34 -2.42 8.54
C ARG A 30 -7.10 -2.61 7.22
N ILE A 31 -6.57 -2.14 6.09
CA ILE A 31 -7.21 -2.30 4.77
C ILE A 31 -7.18 -3.78 4.35
N SER A 32 -6.02 -4.43 4.47
CA SER A 32 -5.84 -5.83 4.11
C SER A 32 -4.60 -6.42 4.77
N GLY A 33 -4.66 -7.72 5.10
CA GLY A 33 -3.51 -8.48 5.60
C GLY A 33 -2.39 -8.69 4.56
N SER A 34 -2.62 -8.32 3.30
CA SER A 34 -1.59 -8.33 2.25
C SER A 34 -0.66 -7.12 2.27
N ILE A 35 -0.91 -6.14 3.13
CA ILE A 35 -0.13 -4.90 3.22
C ILE A 35 0.93 -5.03 4.31
N ASN A 36 2.15 -4.58 4.00
CA ASN A 36 3.19 -4.36 4.99
C ASN A 36 3.86 -3.00 4.77
N TYR A 37 4.49 -2.49 5.84
CA TYR A 37 5.24 -1.24 5.80
C TYR A 37 6.62 -1.42 6.40
N ASP A 38 7.65 -1.20 5.59
CA ASP A 38 9.03 -1.10 6.03
C ASP A 38 9.31 0.36 6.43
N GLY A 39 9.36 0.61 7.74
CA GLY A 39 9.64 1.93 8.28
C GLY A 39 11.06 2.44 8.02
N LEU A 40 12.04 1.55 7.82
CA LEU A 40 13.43 1.92 7.58
C LEU A 40 13.62 2.41 6.14
N LYS A 41 13.04 1.72 5.17
CA LYS A 41 13.13 2.08 3.75
C LYS A 41 11.98 2.98 3.27
N HIS A 42 10.97 3.14 4.11
CA HIS A 42 9.69 3.77 3.78
C HIS A 42 8.99 3.10 2.59
N PHE A 43 9.00 1.76 2.57
CA PHE A 43 8.30 1.00 1.54
C PHE A 43 6.95 0.53 2.04
N LEU A 44 5.89 0.95 1.34
CA LEU A 44 4.56 0.38 1.45
C LEU A 44 4.43 -0.72 0.40
N THR A 45 4.16 -1.94 0.83
CA THR A 45 4.16 -3.11 -0.06
C THR A 45 2.82 -3.82 0.00
N ALA A 46 2.30 -4.19 -1.17
CA ALA A 46 1.17 -5.09 -1.31
C ALA A 46 1.63 -6.45 -1.87
N ARG A 47 1.06 -7.52 -1.32
CA ARG A 47 1.28 -8.92 -1.73
C ARG A 47 -0.03 -9.61 -2.08
N CYS A 48 -0.44 -9.55 -3.34
CA CYS A 48 -1.67 -10.15 -3.84
C CYS A 48 -1.39 -11.14 -4.98
N GLY A 49 -2.43 -11.88 -5.40
CA GLY A 49 -2.34 -12.87 -6.50
C GLY A 49 -2.18 -12.28 -7.90
N GLY A 50 -2.13 -10.95 -8.05
CA GLY A 50 -1.99 -10.29 -9.34
C GLY A 50 -1.56 -8.83 -9.21
N ILE A 51 -0.99 -8.29 -10.29
CA ILE A 51 -0.49 -6.90 -10.35
C ILE A 51 -1.63 -5.89 -10.16
N GLY A 52 -2.77 -6.06 -10.83
CA GLY A 52 -3.93 -5.17 -10.67
C GLY A 52 -4.44 -5.11 -9.22
N ALA A 53 -4.49 -6.25 -8.54
CA ALA A 53 -4.85 -6.32 -7.12
C ALA A 53 -3.83 -5.60 -6.23
N ASN A 54 -2.53 -5.67 -6.55
CA ASN A 54 -1.51 -4.89 -5.87
C ASN A 54 -1.67 -3.39 -6.10
N ILE A 55 -1.92 -2.97 -7.34
CA ILE A 55 -2.15 -1.56 -7.71
C ILE A 55 -3.34 -1.01 -6.92
N ALA A 56 -4.49 -1.68 -6.96
CA ALA A 56 -5.69 -1.28 -6.22
C ALA A 56 -5.46 -1.20 -4.71
N THR A 57 -4.76 -2.19 -4.15
CA THR A 57 -4.44 -2.22 -2.72
C THR A 57 -3.52 -1.05 -2.33
N LEU A 58 -2.46 -0.81 -3.10
CA LEU A 58 -1.53 0.31 -2.87
C LEU A 58 -2.21 1.66 -3.07
N TYR A 59 -3.11 1.78 -4.04
CA TYR A 59 -3.87 3.00 -4.32
C TYR A 59 -4.70 3.42 -3.10
N LEU A 60 -5.55 2.52 -2.60
CA LEU A 60 -6.38 2.79 -1.42
C LEU A 60 -5.53 3.02 -0.17
N ALA A 61 -4.46 2.24 0.01
CA ALA A 61 -3.51 2.44 1.10
C ALA A 61 -2.83 3.81 1.04
N SER A 62 -2.48 4.29 -0.15
CA SER A 62 -1.88 5.61 -0.35
C SER A 62 -2.89 6.73 -0.06
N LYS A 63 -4.15 6.59 -0.48
CA LYS A 63 -5.24 7.52 -0.14
C LYS A 63 -5.42 7.65 1.37
N VAL A 64 -5.43 6.54 2.10
CA VAL A 64 -5.52 6.55 3.57
C VAL A 64 -4.26 7.15 4.21
N ALA A 65 -3.08 6.80 3.72
CA ALA A 65 -1.81 7.35 4.22
C ALA A 65 -1.71 8.88 4.04
N MET A 66 -2.27 9.40 2.94
CA MET A 66 -2.33 10.84 2.65
C MET A 66 -3.46 11.56 3.40
N GLY A 67 -4.35 10.80 4.04
CA GLY A 67 -5.50 11.33 4.76
C GLY A 67 -6.66 11.75 3.85
N GLU A 68 -6.65 11.32 2.59
CA GLU A 68 -7.74 11.57 1.65
C GLU A 68 -8.94 10.69 1.94
N TYR A 69 -8.70 9.43 2.35
CA TYR A 69 -9.73 8.49 2.84
C TYR A 69 -9.47 8.09 4.30
N THR A 70 -10.55 7.72 4.97
CA THR A 70 -10.56 6.99 6.22
C THR A 70 -10.64 5.48 5.97
N ILE A 71 -10.23 4.69 6.94
CA ILE A 71 -10.37 3.22 6.86
C ILE A 71 -11.84 2.79 6.78
N GLU A 72 -12.74 3.51 7.42
CA GLU A 72 -14.18 3.18 7.41
C GLU A 72 -14.81 3.48 6.04
N GLU A 73 -14.34 4.50 5.33
CA GLU A 73 -14.70 4.71 3.93
C GLU A 73 -14.21 3.54 3.07
N VAL A 74 -12.95 3.13 3.18
CA VAL A 74 -12.41 1.99 2.40
C VAL A 74 -13.16 0.69 2.67
N LYS A 75 -13.60 0.46 3.93
CA LYS A 75 -14.33 -0.75 4.34
C LYS A 75 -15.82 -0.75 4.01
N ARG A 76 -16.39 0.39 3.61
CA ARG A 76 -17.77 0.44 3.14
C ARG A 76 -17.96 -0.61 2.05
N ALA A 77 -19.11 -1.29 2.08
CA ALA A 77 -19.38 -2.66 1.59
C ALA A 77 -18.85 -3.13 0.21
N GLY A 78 -18.17 -2.31 -0.58
CA GLY A 78 -17.55 -2.74 -1.82
C GLY A 78 -16.30 -1.99 -2.26
N LEU A 79 -15.81 -0.94 -1.58
CA LEU A 79 -14.75 -0.09 -2.17
C LEU A 79 -13.45 -0.86 -2.43
N TYR A 80 -12.98 -1.67 -1.48
CA TYR A 80 -11.78 -2.48 -1.69
C TYR A 80 -11.96 -3.49 -2.84
N VAL A 81 -13.10 -4.20 -2.87
CA VAL A 81 -13.38 -5.24 -3.86
C VAL A 81 -13.59 -4.64 -5.25
N SER A 82 -14.31 -3.52 -5.38
CA SER A 82 -14.59 -2.86 -6.64
C SER A 82 -13.32 -2.31 -7.30
N HIS A 83 -12.36 -1.80 -6.52
CA HIS A 83 -11.07 -1.37 -7.05
C HIS A 83 -10.20 -2.57 -7.47
N ILE A 84 -10.19 -3.66 -6.69
CA ILE A 84 -9.48 -4.87 -7.10
C ILE A 84 -10.00 -5.39 -8.44
N ARG A 85 -11.31 -5.35 -8.66
CA ARG A 85 -11.95 -5.79 -9.90
C ARG A 85 -11.85 -4.79 -11.06
N GLY A 86 -11.36 -3.58 -10.80
CA GLY A 86 -11.30 -2.52 -11.82
C GLY A 86 -12.67 -1.88 -12.14
N GLU A 87 -13.69 -2.14 -11.33
CA GLU A 87 -15.06 -1.65 -11.56
C GLU A 87 -15.23 -0.18 -11.15
N ALA A 88 -14.58 0.24 -10.06
CA ALA A 88 -14.65 1.61 -9.56
C ALA A 88 -13.69 2.57 -10.27
N MET A 89 -12.55 2.04 -10.72
CA MET A 89 -11.51 2.75 -11.45
C MET A 89 -10.65 1.70 -12.16
N ASP A 90 -10.13 2.02 -13.34
CA ASP A 90 -9.23 1.11 -14.05
C ASP A 90 -7.85 1.03 -13.37
N HIS A 91 -7.15 -0.11 -13.49
CA HIS A 91 -5.85 -0.32 -12.85
C HIS A 91 -4.77 0.63 -13.40
N ASP A 92 -4.80 0.99 -14.68
CA ASP A 92 -3.83 1.92 -15.25
C ASP A 92 -4.05 3.35 -14.73
N GLU A 93 -5.30 3.74 -14.52
CA GLU A 93 -5.65 5.03 -13.92
C GLU A 93 -5.20 5.10 -12.46
N MET A 94 -5.44 4.04 -11.69
CA MET A 94 -4.93 3.92 -10.32
C MET A 94 -3.40 4.00 -10.26
N GLU A 95 -2.70 3.38 -11.22
CA GLU A 95 -1.24 3.43 -11.29
C GLU A 95 -0.73 4.87 -11.57
N LYS A 96 -1.39 5.59 -12.48
CA LYS A 96 -1.07 7.01 -12.75
C LYS A 96 -1.25 7.86 -11.50
N GLU A 97 -2.36 7.67 -10.78
CA GLU A 97 -2.62 8.38 -9.53
C GLU A 97 -1.64 7.98 -8.42
N LEU A 98 -1.23 6.71 -8.32
CA LEU A 98 -0.16 6.26 -7.43
C LEU A 98 1.16 7.01 -7.68
N ARG A 99 1.54 7.18 -8.95
CA ARG A 99 2.75 7.92 -9.33
C ARG A 99 2.66 9.39 -8.92
N ARG A 100 1.48 10.00 -9.07
CA ARG A 100 1.21 11.38 -8.61
C ARG A 100 1.27 11.49 -7.09
N MET A 101 0.54 10.63 -6.37
CA MET A 101 0.52 10.57 -4.91
C MET A 101 1.91 10.38 -4.32
N LYS A 102 2.73 9.51 -4.93
CA LYS A 102 4.13 9.32 -4.55
C LYS A 102 4.91 10.64 -4.60
N LYS A 103 4.82 11.37 -5.71
CA LYS A 103 5.51 12.67 -5.88
C LYS A 103 5.06 13.68 -4.83
N THR A 104 3.75 13.82 -4.63
CA THR A 104 3.17 14.72 -3.62
C THR A 104 3.62 14.34 -2.21
N ASN A 105 3.59 13.05 -1.87
CA ASN A 105 4.04 12.53 -0.59
C ASN A 105 5.54 12.81 -0.37
N HIS A 106 6.38 12.58 -1.39
CA HIS A 106 7.82 12.82 -1.30
C HIS A 106 8.14 14.30 -1.09
N HIS A 107 7.40 15.18 -1.75
CA HIS A 107 7.53 16.62 -1.53
C HIS A 107 7.12 17.01 -0.10
N ARG A 108 5.92 16.58 0.34
CA ARG A 108 5.37 16.91 1.67
C ARG A 108 6.22 16.36 2.81
N TYR A 109 6.77 15.16 2.66
CA TYR A 109 7.49 14.44 3.71
C TYR A 109 8.99 14.29 3.42
N ALA A 110 9.57 15.23 2.66
CA ALA A 110 10.98 15.19 2.25
C ALA A 110 11.97 15.06 3.43
N LYS A 111 11.63 15.66 4.58
CA LYS A 111 12.44 15.57 5.81
C LYS A 111 12.29 14.20 6.46
N GLN A 112 11.05 13.71 6.57
CA GLN A 112 10.73 12.44 7.23
C GLN A 112 11.30 11.24 6.48
N LEU A 113 11.30 11.29 5.14
CA LEU A 113 11.91 10.27 4.28
C LEU A 113 13.44 10.14 4.43
N LYS A 114 14.08 11.11 5.08
CA LYS A 114 15.53 11.14 5.36
C LYS A 114 15.84 10.82 6.82
N LEU A 115 14.83 10.55 7.65
CA LEU A 115 15.07 10.22 9.04
C LEU A 115 15.88 8.91 9.11
N PRO A 116 16.86 8.82 10.02
CA PRO A 116 17.65 7.59 10.18
C PRO A 116 16.81 6.43 10.72
N ARG A 117 15.67 6.74 11.36
CA ARG A 117 14.73 5.76 11.94
C ARG A 117 13.30 6.27 11.78
N TYR A 118 12.38 5.34 11.58
CA TYR A 118 10.95 5.64 11.58
C TYR A 118 10.48 6.11 12.96
N PRO A 119 9.53 7.06 13.10
CA PRO A 119 9.16 7.61 14.40
C PRO A 119 8.59 6.60 15.41
N LEU A 120 8.05 5.47 14.95
CA LEU A 120 7.57 4.38 15.83
C LEU A 120 8.66 3.36 16.19
N ALA A 121 9.87 3.48 15.63
CA ALA A 121 10.97 2.60 16.00
C ALA A 121 11.47 2.92 17.41
N PHE A 122 12.07 1.92 18.06
CA PHE A 122 12.70 2.08 19.37
C PHE A 122 13.80 3.18 19.31
N LYS A 123 13.79 4.09 20.30
CA LYS A 123 14.58 5.34 20.24
C LYS A 123 15.95 5.24 20.89
N HIS A 124 16.05 4.46 21.96
CA HIS A 124 17.27 4.31 22.75
C HIS A 124 17.91 2.95 22.40
N CYS A 125 19.18 2.75 22.75
CA CYS A 125 19.82 1.44 22.70
C CYS A 125 20.27 1.12 24.11
#